data_AF-A0A848TFR9-F1
#
_entry.id   AF-A0A848TFR9-F1
#
_cell.length_a   1.000
_cell.length_b   1.000
_cell.length_c   1.000
_cell.angle_alpha   90.00
_cell.angle_beta   90.00
_cell.angle_gamma   90.00
#
_symmetry.space_group_name_H-M   'P 1'
#
loop_
_entity.id
_entity.type
_entity.pdbx_description
1 polymer ?
#
loop_
_entity_poly.entity_id
_entity_poly.type
_entity_poly.pdbx_seq_one_letter_code
_entity_poly.pdbx_strand_id
1 'polypeptide(L)'
;TEADPLADAVAAAVAEANEPQPSAPTGPPLPGGEKDAFRVAVGQCWNVGSLSTDALGTTVVVAVAMQETGVPDGGSIRMLSFSGGSEAAALQAFEAARRAIIRCGARGFPLPVEKFSQWRDIEMTFNPEGMQFR
;
A
#
# COMPACT_ATOMS: atom_id res chain seq x y z
N THR A 1 -16.27 22.68 -46.30
CA THR A 1 -15.37 21.81 -45.54
C THR A 1 -15.79 21.88 -44.09
N GLU A 2 -16.69 20.99 -43.71
CA GLU A 2 -17.18 20.87 -42.34
C GLU A 2 -16.30 19.83 -41.66
N ALA A 3 -15.60 20.21 -40.59
CA ALA A 3 -14.74 19.31 -39.85
C ALA A 3 -15.64 18.39 -39.01
N ASP A 4 -15.54 17.09 -39.27
CA ASP A 4 -16.36 16.05 -38.68
C ASP A 4 -15.99 15.90 -37.18
N PRO A 5 -16.85 16.33 -36.24
CA PRO A 5 -16.51 16.42 -34.82
C PRO A 5 -16.32 15.04 -34.17
N LEU A 6 -16.73 13.98 -34.87
CA LEU A 6 -16.53 12.60 -34.44
C LEU A 6 -15.08 12.14 -34.61
N ALA A 7 -14.32 12.72 -35.56
CA ALA A 7 -12.92 12.39 -35.78
C ALA A 7 -12.00 12.89 -34.66
N ASP A 8 -12.34 14.04 -34.07
CA ASP A 8 -11.59 14.64 -32.96
C ASP A 8 -11.84 13.88 -31.65
N ALA A 9 -13.09 13.45 -31.42
CA ALA A 9 -13.48 12.69 -30.24
C ALA A 9 -12.82 11.30 -30.18
N VAL A 10 -12.64 10.63 -31.32
CA VAL A 10 -11.94 9.34 -31.36
C VAL A 10 -10.44 9.52 -31.15
N ALA A 11 -9.82 10.60 -31.65
CA ALA A 11 -8.39 10.87 -31.47
C ALA A 11 -8.02 11.14 -30.00
N ALA A 12 -8.88 11.84 -29.26
CA ALA A 12 -8.70 12.06 -27.83
C ALA A 12 -8.78 10.75 -27.02
N ALA A 13 -9.69 9.84 -27.39
CA ALA A 13 -9.86 8.56 -26.71
C ALA A 13 -8.68 7.59 -26.90
N VAL A 14 -7.95 7.65 -28.02
CA VAL A 14 -6.75 6.81 -28.23
C VAL A 14 -5.51 7.33 -27.49
N ALA A 15 -5.48 8.63 -27.14
CA ALA A 15 -4.36 9.23 -26.42
C ALA A 15 -4.35 8.85 -24.92
N GLU A 16 -5.52 8.72 -24.30
CA GLU A 16 -5.66 8.24 -22.90
C GLU A 16 -5.33 6.74 -22.76
N ALA A 17 -5.38 5.96 -23.84
CA ALA A 17 -5.05 4.53 -23.82
C ALA A 17 -3.53 4.24 -23.86
N ASN A 18 -2.69 5.27 -24.05
CA ASN A 18 -1.23 5.12 -24.16
C ASN A 18 -0.46 5.62 -22.93
N GLU A 19 -1.16 5.92 -21.83
CA GLU A 19 -0.50 6.07 -20.55
C GLU A 19 -0.03 4.68 -20.08
N PRO A 20 1.24 4.52 -19.65
CA PRO A 20 1.69 3.27 -19.05
C PRO A 20 0.93 3.08 -17.75
N GLN A 21 -0.21 2.40 -17.84
CA GLN A 21 -0.96 1.95 -16.67
C GLN A 21 0.00 1.10 -15.83
N PRO A 22 0.15 1.38 -14.52
CA PRO A 22 0.92 0.51 -13.65
C PRO A 22 0.35 -0.90 -13.80
N SER A 23 1.19 -1.82 -14.26
CA SER A 23 0.84 -3.20 -14.58
C SER A 23 -0.12 -3.74 -13.53
N ALA A 24 -1.40 -3.86 -13.86
CA ALA A 24 -2.38 -4.38 -12.92
C ALA A 24 -1.89 -5.77 -12.47
N PRO A 25 -1.89 -6.06 -11.17
CA PRO A 25 -1.33 -7.31 -10.65
C PRO A 25 -1.97 -8.49 -11.38
N THR A 26 -1.18 -9.19 -12.19
CA THR A 26 -1.66 -10.27 -13.04
C THR A 26 -1.73 -11.53 -12.18
N GLY A 27 -2.95 -11.87 -11.74
CA GLY A 27 -3.27 -13.05 -10.97
C GLY A 27 -4.56 -12.86 -10.17
N PRO A 28 -5.28 -13.93 -9.79
CA PRO A 28 -6.47 -13.81 -8.95
C PRO A 28 -6.04 -13.16 -7.63
N PRO A 29 -6.64 -12.03 -7.22
CA PRO A 29 -6.17 -11.24 -6.07
C PRO A 29 -5.98 -12.13 -4.85
N LEU A 30 -4.97 -11.84 -4.03
CA LEU A 30 -4.75 -12.58 -2.77
C LEU A 30 -6.13 -12.81 -2.09
N PRO A 31 -6.59 -14.06 -1.93
CA PRO A 31 -7.85 -14.35 -1.27
C PRO A 31 -7.88 -13.64 0.08
N GLY A 32 -9.06 -13.13 0.47
CA GLY A 32 -9.21 -12.27 1.64
C GLY A 32 -8.52 -12.79 2.91
N GLY A 33 -8.47 -14.11 3.11
CA GLY A 33 -7.79 -14.73 4.24
C GLY A 33 -6.27 -14.52 4.31
N GLU A 34 -5.57 -14.47 3.17
CA GLU A 34 -4.11 -14.25 3.13
C GLU A 34 -3.78 -12.77 3.40
N LYS A 35 -4.57 -11.85 2.83
CA LYS A 35 -4.51 -10.42 3.15
C LYS A 35 -4.83 -10.15 4.61
N ASP A 36 -5.88 -10.76 5.16
CA ASP A 36 -6.24 -10.60 6.57
C ASP A 36 -5.19 -11.16 7.52
N ALA A 37 -4.61 -12.33 7.21
CA ALA A 37 -3.50 -12.88 8.01
C ALA A 37 -2.29 -11.94 8.02
N PHE A 38 -1.95 -11.35 6.87
CA PHE A 38 -0.92 -10.32 6.76
C PHE A 38 -1.28 -9.06 7.57
N ARG A 39 -2.56 -8.65 7.58
CA ARG A 39 -3.08 -7.48 8.35
C ARG A 39 -2.86 -7.67 9.82
N VAL A 40 -3.29 -8.83 10.30
CA VAL A 40 -3.20 -9.22 11.70
C VAL A 40 -1.73 -9.28 12.08
N ALA A 41 -0.88 -9.93 11.27
CA ALA A 41 0.53 -10.06 11.56
C ALA A 41 1.23 -8.70 11.70
N VAL A 42 1.06 -7.76 10.77
CA VAL A 42 1.68 -6.43 10.91
C VAL A 42 1.04 -5.64 12.05
N GLY A 43 -0.28 -5.75 12.22
CA GLY A 43 -1.04 -5.12 13.31
C GLY A 43 -0.54 -5.49 14.70
N GLN A 44 -0.10 -6.74 14.92
CA GLN A 44 0.49 -7.18 16.20
C GLN A 44 1.77 -6.39 16.56
N CYS A 45 2.55 -5.95 15.56
CA CYS A 45 3.74 -5.14 15.81
C CYS A 45 3.48 -3.63 15.82
N TRP A 46 2.32 -3.19 15.35
CA TRP A 46 2.00 -1.77 15.34
C TRP A 46 1.49 -1.32 16.70
N ASN A 47 2.40 -0.76 17.50
CA ASN A 47 2.07 -0.25 18.82
C ASN A 47 1.38 1.13 18.74
N VAL A 48 0.08 1.12 18.48
CA VAL A 48 -0.79 2.30 18.44
C VAL A 48 -0.75 3.08 19.77
N GLY A 49 -0.60 2.39 20.91
CA GLY A 49 -0.52 3.01 22.24
C GLY A 49 0.74 3.82 22.50
N SER A 50 1.76 3.75 21.62
CA SER A 50 2.96 4.58 21.68
C SER A 50 2.88 5.86 20.85
N LEU A 51 1.76 6.06 20.12
CA LEU A 51 1.54 7.24 19.30
C LEU A 51 1.03 8.41 20.15
N SER A 52 1.38 9.63 19.73
CA SER A 52 0.79 10.85 20.28
C SER A 52 -0.68 10.94 19.90
N THR A 53 -1.47 11.73 20.66
CA THR A 53 -2.89 11.96 20.33
C THR A 53 -3.08 12.52 18.92
N ASP A 54 -2.17 13.39 18.47
CA ASP A 54 -2.20 13.93 17.11
C ASP A 54 -1.92 12.85 16.05
N ALA A 55 -0.97 11.95 16.31
CA ALA A 55 -0.69 10.82 15.43
C ALA A 55 -1.84 9.79 15.40
N LEU A 56 -2.61 9.66 16.49
CA LEU A 56 -3.86 8.91 16.50
C LEU A 56 -4.96 9.57 15.67
N GLY A 57 -4.88 10.87 15.37
CA GLY A 57 -5.79 11.52 14.42
C GLY A 57 -5.39 11.33 12.95
N THR A 58 -4.29 10.63 12.68
CA THR A 58 -3.66 10.59 11.35
C THR A 58 -3.76 9.22 10.72
N THR A 59 -4.14 9.19 9.44
CA THR A 59 -4.05 8.01 8.59
C THR A 59 -2.87 8.16 7.66
N VAL A 60 -2.03 7.14 7.53
CA VAL A 60 -0.91 7.10 6.57
C VAL A 60 -1.02 5.89 5.66
N VAL A 61 -0.75 6.08 4.37
CA VAL A 61 -0.65 5.01 3.39
C VAL A 61 0.83 4.76 3.12
N VAL A 62 1.26 3.50 3.25
CA VAL A 62 2.65 3.08 3.18
C VAL A 62 2.80 2.03 2.10
N ALA A 63 3.76 2.22 1.20
CA ALA A 63 4.19 1.20 0.25
C ALA A 63 5.43 0.47 0.76
N VAL A 64 5.50 -0.84 0.47
CA VAL A 64 6.65 -1.69 0.74
C VAL A 64 6.82 -2.72 -0.38
N ALA A 65 8.06 -2.93 -0.79
CA ALA A 65 8.44 -4.06 -1.62
C ALA A 65 8.77 -5.28 -0.75
N MET A 66 8.36 -6.46 -1.20
CA MET A 66 8.52 -7.74 -0.52
C MET A 66 9.46 -8.64 -1.32
N GLN A 67 10.23 -9.47 -0.61
CA GLN A 67 11.00 -10.55 -1.20
C GLN A 67 10.14 -11.82 -1.32
N GLU A 68 10.47 -12.74 -2.22
CA GLU A 68 9.77 -14.03 -2.37
C GLU A 68 9.73 -14.87 -1.08
N THR A 69 10.65 -14.61 -0.15
CA THR A 69 10.68 -15.18 1.20
C THR A 69 9.61 -14.62 2.14
N GLY A 70 8.81 -13.66 1.68
CA GLY A 70 7.83 -12.93 2.49
C GLY A 70 8.45 -11.86 3.38
N VAL A 71 9.76 -11.60 3.28
CA VAL A 71 10.46 -10.58 4.09
C VAL A 71 10.34 -9.21 3.41
N PRO A 72 9.94 -8.14 4.12
CA PRO A 72 9.89 -6.79 3.56
C PRO A 72 11.30 -6.26 3.31
N ASP A 73 11.50 -5.59 2.18
CA ASP A 73 12.70 -4.79 1.95
C ASP A 73 12.58 -3.47 2.71
N GLY A 74 13.33 -3.35 3.82
CA GLY A 74 13.30 -2.15 4.67
C GLY A 74 13.73 -0.85 3.97
N GLY A 75 14.50 -0.93 2.88
CA GLY A 75 14.89 0.23 2.08
C GLY A 75 13.81 0.74 1.14
N SER A 76 12.83 -0.11 0.81
CA SER A 76 11.72 0.22 -0.09
C SER A 76 10.55 0.93 0.59
N ILE A 77 10.50 0.91 1.93
CA ILE A 77 9.36 1.40 2.71
C ILE A 77 9.25 2.91 2.59
N ARG A 78 8.12 3.38 2.05
CA ARG A 78 7.87 4.82 1.84
C ARG A 78 6.42 5.19 2.12
N MET A 79 6.21 6.41 2.60
CA MET A 79 4.87 6.98 2.74
C MET A 79 4.39 7.44 1.36
N LEU A 80 3.18 7.02 0.97
CA LEU A 80 2.53 7.43 -0.26
C LEU A 80 1.64 8.65 -0.05
N SER A 81 0.87 8.66 1.04
CA SER A 81 -0.04 9.74 1.38
C SER A 81 -0.38 9.72 2.87
N PHE A 82 -0.95 10.82 3.37
CA PHE A 82 -1.52 10.90 4.71
C PHE A 82 -2.75 11.81 4.73
N SER A 83 -3.60 11.66 5.76
CA SER A 83 -4.78 12.50 5.97
C SER A 83 -5.16 12.60 7.45
N GLY A 84 -5.92 13.64 7.81
CA GLY A 84 -6.52 13.84 9.15
C GLY A 84 -5.67 14.68 10.11
N GLY A 85 -4.35 14.44 10.17
CA GLY A 85 -3.43 15.18 11.05
C GLY A 85 -2.43 16.08 10.32
N SER A 86 -1.48 16.61 11.10
CA SER A 86 -0.38 17.42 10.58
C SER A 86 0.71 16.55 9.92
N GLU A 87 1.59 17.17 9.13
CA GLU A 87 2.74 16.47 8.54
C GLU A 87 3.65 15.85 9.60
N ALA A 88 3.87 16.55 10.73
CA ALA A 88 4.65 16.01 11.85
C ALA A 88 4.00 14.75 12.46
N ALA A 89 2.68 14.76 12.63
CA ALA A 89 1.92 13.62 13.11
C ALA A 89 1.97 12.45 12.11
N ALA A 90 1.89 12.74 10.81
CA ALA A 90 2.04 11.75 9.75
C ALA A 90 3.42 11.10 9.73
N LEU A 91 4.49 11.89 9.89
CA LEU A 91 5.85 11.35 10.00
C LEU A 91 6.01 10.43 11.21
N GLN A 92 5.44 10.80 12.36
CA GLN A 92 5.46 9.94 13.55
C GLN A 92 4.70 8.62 13.32
N ALA A 93 3.50 8.70 12.71
CA ALA A 93 2.70 7.51 12.37
C ALA A 93 3.41 6.61 11.35
N PHE A 94 4.04 7.21 10.34
CA PHE A 94 4.85 6.51 9.34
C PHE A 94 6.03 5.76 9.97
N GLU A 95 6.81 6.40 10.86
CA GLU A 95 7.92 5.73 11.54
C GLU A 95 7.45 4.59 12.45
N ALA A 96 6.26 4.70 13.04
CA ALA A 96 5.65 3.59 13.77
C ALA A 96 5.25 2.44 12.84
N ALA A 97 4.62 2.75 11.70
CA ALA A 97 4.23 1.79 10.67
C ALA A 97 5.45 1.05 10.09
N ARG A 98 6.50 1.79 9.70
CA ARG A 98 7.76 1.25 9.18
C ARG A 98 8.42 0.29 10.16
N ARG A 99 8.51 0.66 11.44
CA ARG A 99 9.06 -0.23 12.48
C ARG A 99 8.21 -1.50 12.65
N ALA A 100 6.88 -1.38 12.56
CA ALA A 100 5.98 -2.52 12.68
C ALA A 100 6.19 -3.53 11.54
N ILE A 101 6.24 -3.04 10.29
CA ILE A 101 6.50 -3.84 9.09
C ILE A 101 7.83 -4.58 9.22
N ILE A 102 8.92 -3.88 9.54
CA ILE A 102 10.25 -4.48 9.65
C ILE A 102 10.28 -5.52 10.79
N ARG A 103 9.70 -5.20 11.95
CA ARG A 103 9.76 -6.08 13.12
C ARG A 103 8.96 -7.37 12.92
N CYS A 104 7.73 -7.28 12.44
CA CYS A 104 6.89 -8.45 12.24
C CYS A 104 7.25 -9.22 10.96
N GLY A 105 7.80 -8.52 9.96
CA GLY A 105 8.26 -9.12 8.71
C GLY A 105 9.66 -9.73 8.76
N ALA A 106 10.41 -9.56 9.85
CA ALA A 106 11.80 -10.03 9.95
C ALA A 106 11.99 -11.54 9.71
N ARG A 107 10.94 -12.35 9.94
CA ARG A 107 10.93 -13.80 9.68
C ARG A 107 10.19 -14.19 8.41
N GLY A 108 9.71 -13.22 7.65
CA GLY A 108 8.82 -13.40 6.52
C GLY A 108 7.36 -13.60 6.95
N PHE A 109 6.44 -13.14 6.11
CA PHE A 109 5.01 -13.42 6.27
C PHE A 109 4.64 -14.70 5.53
N PRO A 110 3.65 -15.47 6.01
CA PRO A 110 3.23 -16.72 5.39
C PRO A 110 2.37 -16.46 4.14
N LEU A 111 3.00 -15.90 3.10
CA LEU A 111 2.38 -15.59 1.81
C LEU A 111 2.78 -16.66 0.78
N PRO A 112 1.86 -17.13 -0.07
CA PRO A 112 2.16 -18.14 -1.07
C PRO A 112 3.05 -17.56 -2.19
N VAL A 113 4.24 -18.15 -2.36
CA VAL A 113 5.24 -17.74 -3.36
C VAL A 113 4.72 -17.79 -4.80
N GLU A 114 3.84 -18.73 -5.10
CA GLU A 114 3.15 -18.85 -6.39
C GLU A 114 2.28 -17.64 -6.74
N LYS A 115 1.95 -16.79 -5.77
CA LYS A 115 1.23 -15.51 -5.96
C LYS A 115 2.12 -14.28 -5.81
N PHE A 116 3.45 -14.42 -5.80
CA PHE A 116 4.39 -13.33 -5.52
C PHE A 116 4.18 -12.07 -6.37
N SER A 117 3.77 -12.22 -7.64
CA SER A 117 3.42 -11.09 -8.51
C SER A 117 2.34 -10.16 -7.93
N GLN A 118 1.50 -10.66 -7.01
CA GLN A 118 0.37 -9.93 -6.44
C GLN A 118 0.69 -9.24 -5.13
N TRP A 119 1.82 -9.59 -4.49
CA TRP A 119 2.18 -9.09 -3.16
C TRP A 119 3.64 -8.66 -3.05
N ARG A 120 4.38 -8.65 -4.16
CA ARG A 120 5.72 -8.07 -4.24
C ARG A 120 5.74 -6.57 -3.93
N ASP A 121 4.66 -5.87 -4.20
CA ASP A 121 4.48 -4.45 -3.92
C ASP A 121 3.15 -4.32 -3.18
N ILE A 122 3.20 -3.92 -1.91
CA ILE A 122 2.02 -3.84 -1.06
C ILE A 122 1.81 -2.40 -0.59
N GLU A 123 0.57 -1.93 -0.69
CA GLU A 123 0.11 -0.69 -0.07
C GLU A 123 -0.71 -1.00 1.19
N MET A 124 -0.38 -0.31 2.27
CA MET A 124 -0.96 -0.53 3.59
C MET A 124 -1.46 0.80 4.14
N THR A 125 -2.71 0.85 4.56
CA THR A 125 -3.28 2.01 5.25
C THR A 125 -3.19 1.78 6.76
N PHE A 126 -2.54 2.68 7.49
CA PHE A 126 -2.47 2.68 8.94
C PHE A 126 -3.35 3.81 9.46
N ASN A 127 -4.41 3.47 10.19
CA ASN A 127 -5.34 4.42 10.78
C ASN A 127 -5.63 4.03 12.24
N PRO A 128 -6.10 4.96 13.09
CA PRO A 128 -6.33 4.69 14.52
C PRO A 128 -7.38 3.63 14.83
N GLU A 129 -8.31 3.37 13.91
CA GLU A 129 -9.33 2.33 14.05
C GLU A 129 -8.80 0.94 13.66
N GLY A 130 -7.63 0.88 13.01
CA GLY A 130 -6.90 -0.33 12.63
C GLY A 130 -6.30 -0.27 11.22
N MET A 131 -5.38 -1.18 10.91
CA MET A 131 -4.76 -1.26 9.57
C MET A 131 -5.77 -1.66 8.48
N GLN A 132 -5.68 -1.18 7.25
CA GLN A 132 -6.52 -1.66 6.12
C GLN A 132 -5.65 -1.91 4.89
N PHE A 133 -5.94 -2.96 4.12
CA PHE A 133 -5.35 -3.18 2.80
C PHE A 133 -6.23 -2.57 1.73
N ARG A 134 -5.59 -1.99 0.71
CA ARG A 134 -6.23 -1.63 -0.56
C ARG A 134 -5.65 -2.51 -1.66
#